data_AF-A0A821GSW2-F1
#
_entry.id   AF-A0A821GSW2-F1
#
_cell.length_a   1.000
_cell.length_b   1.000
_cell.length_c   1.000
_cell.angle_alpha   90.00
_cell.angle_beta   90.00
_cell.angle_gamma   90.00
#
_symmetry.space_group_name_H-M   'P 1'
#
loop_
_entity.id
_entity.type
_entity.pdbx_description
1 polymer ?
#
loop_
_entity_poly.entity_id
_entity_poly.type
_entity_poly.pdbx_seq_one_letter_code
_entity_poly.pdbx_strand_id
1 'polypeptide(L)'
;MRQLKDNNFQGKDKMDFSDGNNYTADWADGIRADQAFLDKANKQLSEQLEDDKFQGKGKMDFSDGNNYTDDLADNTSTGESTLVVTN
;
A
#
# COMPACT_ATOMS: atom_id res chain seq x y z
N MET A 1 23.41 -3.58 -24.35
CA MET A 1 23.20 -2.27 -23.71
C MET A 1 21.75 -1.88 -23.97
N ARG A 2 20.85 -1.99 -22.99
CA ARG A 2 19.44 -1.60 -23.17
C ARG A 2 19.31 -0.11 -22.95
N GLN A 3 18.84 0.60 -23.97
CA GLN A 3 18.54 2.03 -23.94
C GLN A 3 17.35 2.27 -23.00
N LEU A 4 17.57 3.05 -21.95
CA LEU A 4 16.51 3.69 -21.16
C LEU A 4 16.09 4.92 -21.95
N LYS A 5 15.07 4.77 -22.78
CA LYS A 5 14.38 5.87 -23.43
C LYS A 5 12.93 5.70 -23.04
N ASP A 6 12.41 6.70 -22.33
CA ASP A 6 11.12 6.76 -21.63
C ASP A 6 11.18 6.12 -20.24
N ASN A 7 11.55 6.94 -19.27
CA ASN A 7 11.79 6.62 -17.85
C ASN A 7 10.48 6.38 -17.07
N ASN A 8 9.47 5.83 -17.74
CA ASN A 8 8.15 5.56 -17.21
C ASN A 8 8.12 4.11 -16.74
N PHE A 9 8.44 3.87 -15.46
CA PHE A 9 8.20 2.57 -14.85
C PHE A 9 6.71 2.25 -14.97
N GLN A 10 6.39 1.23 -15.77
CA GLN A 10 5.07 0.62 -15.84
C GLN A 10 5.21 -0.83 -15.42
N GLY A 11 4.45 -1.24 -14.42
CA GLY A 11 4.50 -2.61 -13.91
C GLY A 11 4.10 -2.74 -12.46
N LYS A 12 4.08 -3.98 -11.96
CA LYS A 12 3.91 -4.26 -10.54
C LYS A 12 5.30 -4.50 -9.96
N ASP A 13 5.71 -3.68 -9.00
CA ASP A 13 6.87 -4.00 -8.19
C ASP A 13 6.43 -4.82 -7.00
N LYS A 14 7.12 -5.93 -6.81
CA LYS A 14 7.01 -6.73 -5.59
C LYS A 14 8.36 -6.68 -4.88
N MET A 15 8.31 -6.30 -3.61
CA MET A 15 9.44 -6.31 -2.69
C MET A 15 9.17 -7.34 -1.59
N ASP A 16 9.86 -8.46 -1.66
CA ASP A 16 9.90 -9.47 -0.59
C ASP A 16 10.89 -8.99 0.49
N PHE A 17 10.44 -8.87 1.72
CA PHE A 17 11.27 -8.58 2.88
C PHE A 17 11.75 -9.87 3.52
N SER A 18 12.95 -9.85 4.11
CA SER A 18 13.57 -11.02 4.75
C SER A 18 12.81 -11.53 5.98
N ASP A 19 11.86 -10.74 6.49
CA ASP A 19 10.96 -11.10 7.58
C ASP A 19 9.70 -11.86 7.09
N GLY A 20 9.59 -12.12 5.79
CA GLY A 20 8.47 -12.82 5.16
C GLY A 20 7.33 -11.90 4.70
N ASN A 21 7.46 -10.59 4.88
CA ASN A 21 6.47 -9.62 4.41
C ASN A 21 6.65 -9.33 2.93
N ASN A 22 5.56 -9.06 2.22
CA ASN A 22 5.58 -8.76 0.79
C ASN A 22 4.89 -7.44 0.54
N TYR A 23 5.61 -6.51 -0.08
CA TYR A 23 5.03 -5.24 -0.52
C TYR A 23 4.86 -5.27 -2.03
N THR A 24 3.66 -4.96 -2.49
CA THR A 24 3.33 -4.85 -3.91
C THR A 24 2.84 -3.44 -4.18
N ALA A 25 3.48 -2.75 -5.12
CA ALA A 25 3.03 -1.46 -5.61
C ALA A 25 2.87 -1.54 -7.12
N ASP A 26 1.75 -1.02 -7.61
CA ASP A 26 1.57 -0.82 -9.04
C ASP A 26 2.28 0.49 -9.43
N TRP A 27 2.85 0.56 -10.62
CA TRP A 27 3.49 1.74 -11.18
C TRP A 27 2.89 2.01 -12.55
N ALA A 28 2.51 3.26 -12.77
CA ALA A 28 2.03 3.77 -14.04
C ALA A 28 2.83 5.03 -14.38
N ASP A 29 3.48 5.03 -15.54
CA ASP A 29 4.23 6.17 -16.05
C ASP A 29 5.34 6.71 -15.13
N GLY A 30 5.99 5.83 -14.37
CA GLY A 30 7.03 6.22 -13.43
C GLY A 30 6.52 6.77 -12.11
N ILE A 31 5.19 6.88 -11.95
CA ILE A 31 4.51 7.27 -10.73
C ILE A 31 3.98 6.00 -10.06
N ARG A 32 4.22 5.87 -8.75
CA ARG A 32 3.63 4.79 -7.96
C ARG A 32 2.12 4.98 -7.99
N ALA A 33 1.39 3.98 -8.46
CA ALA A 33 -0.06 4.00 -8.55
C ALA A 33 -0.66 4.27 -7.17
N ASP A 34 -1.86 4.83 -7.18
CA ASP A 34 -2.54 5.37 -5.99
C ASP A 34 -2.90 4.32 -4.93
N GLN A 35 -2.47 3.07 -5.08
CA GLN A 35 -2.66 1.97 -4.14
C GLN A 35 -1.38 1.15 -3.98
N ALA A 36 -1.00 0.93 -2.72
CA ALA A 36 0.00 -0.03 -2.32
C ALA A 36 -0.62 -1.15 -1.49
N PHE A 37 -0.08 -2.36 -1.61
CA PHE A 37 -0.50 -3.55 -0.88
C PHE A 37 0.66 -4.12 -0.09
N LEU A 38 0.53 -4.24 1.22
CA LEU A 38 1.49 -4.93 2.08
C LEU A 38 0.83 -6.17 2.68
N ASP A 39 1.37 -7.34 2.37
CA ASP A 39 1.05 -8.57 3.07
C ASP A 39 2.08 -8.78 4.19
N LYS A 40 1.59 -8.77 5.43
CA LYS A 40 2.40 -8.89 6.63
C LYS A 40 1.82 -9.93 7.57
N ALA A 41 2.46 -11.09 7.65
CA ALA A 41 2.20 -12.12 8.67
C ALA A 41 0.70 -12.32 9.00
N ASN A 42 -0.12 -12.56 7.97
CA ASN A 42 -1.58 -12.72 8.01
C ASN A 42 -2.39 -11.43 8.16
N LYS A 43 -1.83 -10.31 7.71
CA LYS A 43 -2.52 -9.03 7.57
C LYS A 43 -2.32 -8.53 6.15
N GLN A 44 -3.39 -8.14 5.50
CA GLN A 44 -3.34 -7.46 4.22
C GLN A 44 -3.61 -5.98 4.46
N LEU A 45 -2.64 -5.14 4.15
CA LEU A 45 -2.76 -3.69 4.24
C LEU A 45 -2.85 -3.13 2.82
N SER A 46 -3.84 -2.30 2.56
CA SER A 46 -3.97 -1.50 1.35
C SER A 46 -3.95 -0.03 1.71
N GLU A 47 -3.06 0.74 1.11
CA GLU A 47 -2.90 2.17 1.41
C GLU A 47 -3.04 2.99 0.14
N GLN A 48 -3.73 4.12 0.24
CA GLN A 48 -3.80 5.07 -0.85
C GLN A 48 -2.59 6.02 -0.83
N LEU A 49 -2.02 6.25 -2.00
CA LEU A 49 -0.84 7.08 -2.21
C LEU A 49 -1.16 8.15 -3.25
N GLU A 50 -0.66 9.37 -3.07
CA GLU A 50 -0.68 10.45 -4.05
C GLU A 50 0.66 11.18 -3.96
N ASP A 51 1.38 11.32 -5.09
CA ASP A 51 2.71 11.95 -5.15
C ASP A 51 3.72 11.41 -4.11
N ASP A 52 3.83 10.08 -4.00
CA ASP A 52 4.68 9.38 -3.01
C ASP A 52 4.32 9.68 -1.53
N LYS A 53 3.13 10.22 -1.27
CA LYS A 53 2.61 10.44 0.09
C LYS A 53 1.36 9.63 0.33
N PHE A 54 1.20 9.07 1.52
CA PHE A 54 -0.08 8.49 1.92
C PHE A 54 -1.12 9.59 2.04
N GLN A 55 -2.16 9.47 1.21
CA GLN A 55 -3.31 10.37 1.13
C GLN A 55 -4.56 9.52 0.93
N GLY A 56 -5.60 9.75 1.72
CA GLY A 56 -6.87 9.03 1.61
C GLY A 56 -7.04 7.99 2.70
N LYS A 57 -7.34 6.74 2.35
CA LYS A 57 -7.67 5.69 3.32
C LYS A 57 -6.62 4.57 3.33
N GLY A 58 -6.11 4.25 4.51
CA GLY A 58 -5.42 3.00 4.81
C GLY A 58 -6.41 1.97 5.29
N LYS A 59 -6.35 0.74 4.78
CA LYS A 59 -7.20 -0.37 5.21
C LYS A 59 -6.33 -1.59 5.52
N MET A 60 -6.48 -2.16 6.70
CA MET A 60 -5.80 -3.37 7.16
C MET A 60 -6.83 -4.45 7.43
N ASP A 61 -6.87 -5.47 6.58
CA ASP A 61 -7.63 -6.69 6.81
C ASP A 61 -6.77 -7.68 7.59
N PHE A 62 -7.35 -8.26 8.63
CA PHE A 62 -6.73 -9.27 9.46
C PHE A 62 -7.30 -10.64 9.10
N SER A 63 -6.46 -11.67 9.15
CA SER A 63 -6.87 -13.07 8.90
C SER A 63 -7.96 -13.61 9.82
N ASP A 64 -8.15 -13.00 10.99
CA ASP A 64 -9.24 -13.32 11.92
C ASP A 64 -10.60 -12.76 11.45
N GLY A 65 -10.65 -12.03 10.34
CA GLY A 65 -11.84 -11.39 9.79
C GLY A 65 -12.05 -9.96 10.29
N ASN A 66 -11.21 -9.47 11.21
CA ASN A 66 -11.24 -8.07 11.62
C ASN A 66 -10.72 -7.19 10.49
N ASN A 67 -11.22 -5.96 10.43
CA ASN A 67 -10.68 -4.95 9.52
C ASN A 67 -10.54 -3.62 10.22
N TYR A 68 -9.47 -2.92 9.90
CA TYR A 68 -9.15 -1.60 10.42
C TYR A 68 -9.02 -0.66 9.24
N THR A 69 -9.67 0.51 9.31
CA THR A 69 -9.51 1.57 8.32
C THR A 69 -9.08 2.84 9.02
N ASP A 70 -8.15 3.58 8.42
CA ASP A 70 -7.58 4.82 8.95
C ASP A 70 -7.59 5.86 7.83
N ASP A 71 -7.90 7.10 8.17
CA ASP A 71 -7.78 8.22 7.23
C ASP A 71 -6.36 8.80 7.35
N LEU A 72 -5.64 8.83 6.23
CA LEU A 72 -4.26 9.24 6.10
C LEU A 72 -4.20 10.56 5.32
N ALA A 73 -3.46 11.53 5.84
CA ALA A 73 -3.13 12.77 5.15
C ALA A 73 -1.65 13.14 5.35
N ASP A 74 -0.95 13.47 4.26
CA ASP A 74 0.48 13.82 4.28
C ASP A 74 1.36 12.81 5.06
N ASN A 75 1.21 11.52 4.79
CA ASN A 75 1.92 10.43 5.49
C ASN A 75 1.59 10.26 6.98
N THR A 76 0.54 10.92 7.48
CA THR A 76 0.13 10.88 8.89
C THR A 76 -1.32 10.44 9.02
N SER A 77 -1.65 9.61 10.00
CA SER A 77 -3.05 9.34 10.36
C SER A 77 -3.69 10.62 10.87
N THR A 78 -4.85 10.96 10.31
CA THR A 78 -5.66 12.11 10.76
C THR A 78 -6.28 11.86 12.14
N GLY A 79 -6.14 10.64 12.69
CA GLY A 79 -6.71 10.20 13.96
C GLY A 79 -8.11 9.61 13.82
N GLU A 80 -8.71 9.65 12.63
CA GLU A 80 -9.99 9.02 12.34
C GLU A 80 -9.76 7.59 11.86
N SER A 81 -9.89 6.65 12.81
CA SER A 81 -9.80 5.23 12.52
C SER A 81 -11.05 4.48 12.94
N THR A 82 -11.42 3.48 12.15
CA THR A 82 -12.53 2.58 12.41
C THR A 82 -11.99 1.16 12.48
N LEU A 83 -12.18 0.52 13.63
CA LEU A 83 -11.94 -0.90 13.79
C LEU A 83 -13.28 -1.62 13.75
N VAL A 84 -13.46 -2.48 12.75
CA VAL A 84 -14.58 -3.41 12.66
C VAL A 84 -14.08 -4.77 13.15
N VAL A 85 -14.59 -5.18 14.29
CA VAL A 85 -14.33 -6.50 14.86
C VAL A 85 -15.43 -7.44 14.40
N THR A 86 -15.06 -8.52 13.73
CA THR A 86 -15.98 -9.56 13.28
C THR A 86 -15.94 -10.68 14.32
N ASN A 87 -17.08 -10.95 14.97
CA ASN A 87 -17.20 -11.90 16.09
C ASN A 87 -17.84 -13.21 15.65
#